data_AF-A0A7K2XLX1-F1
#
_entry.id   AF-A0A7K2XLX1-F1
#
_cell.length_a   1.000
_cell.length_b   1.000
_cell.length_c   1.000
_cell.angle_alpha   90.00
_cell.angle_beta   90.00
_cell.angle_gamma   90.00
#
_symmetry.space_group_name_H-M   'P 1'
#
loop_
_entity.id
_entity.type
_entity.pdbx_description
1 polymer ?
#
loop_
_entity_poly.entity_id
_entity_poly.type
_entity_poly.pdbx_seq_one_letter_code
_entity_poly.pdbx_strand_id
1 'polypeptide(L)'
;PPTSPPASGPATAPTPAPEPRRRRRKGPLIGAVAGVVVVAALAVAGVQLLGDKEDDGKNAAAGPVSTSPVATTEPTPDPATESPSEEPTSEAPTEESAPPSESASPTDDPGSVPDLPVADLTTLASVSDPDDFTVGAAKINTKEYGAALIGDCYSGAYVEYDLNREWKNFEFTAGIDDGSKIESARVVVSVDNQPALFNETVELGKPITESLKIDGALRLRLKVEATCTDTGNAVIAAPLLKR
;
A
#
# COMPACT_ATOMS: atom_id res chain seq x y z
N PRO A 1 84.15 -20.22 51.16
CA PRO A 1 83.00 -19.39 51.58
C PRO A 1 81.79 -19.77 50.71
N PRO A 2 80.62 -20.03 51.31
CA PRO A 2 79.47 -20.60 50.60
C PRO A 2 78.69 -19.55 49.78
N THR A 3 78.10 -20.04 48.71
CA THR A 3 77.31 -19.36 47.67
C THR A 3 75.94 -18.92 48.19
N SER A 4 75.55 -17.67 47.98
CA SER A 4 74.18 -17.19 48.20
C SER A 4 73.32 -17.43 46.95
N PRO A 5 72.07 -17.92 47.08
CA PRO A 5 71.15 -18.14 45.96
C PRO A 5 70.46 -16.84 45.51
N PRO A 6 70.03 -16.74 44.24
CA PRO A 6 69.24 -15.61 43.75
C PRO A 6 67.81 -15.63 44.29
N ALA A 7 67.30 -14.43 44.58
CA ALA A 7 65.97 -14.17 45.13
C ALA A 7 64.85 -14.32 44.10
N SER A 8 63.71 -14.82 44.60
CA SER A 8 62.47 -15.17 43.92
C SER A 8 61.77 -14.00 43.23
N GLY A 9 61.36 -14.20 41.97
CA GLY A 9 60.41 -13.32 41.27
C GLY A 9 58.95 -13.55 41.71
N PRO A 10 58.05 -12.57 41.51
CA PRO A 10 56.67 -12.64 41.96
C PRO A 10 55.82 -13.64 41.15
N ALA A 11 54.94 -14.33 41.88
CA ALA A 11 54.05 -15.36 41.40
C ALA A 11 52.98 -14.83 40.43
N THR A 12 52.85 -15.49 39.28
CA THR A 12 51.76 -15.30 38.32
C THR A 12 50.44 -15.79 38.91
N ALA A 13 49.41 -14.94 38.92
CA ALA A 13 48.06 -15.30 39.35
C ALA A 13 47.43 -16.34 38.39
N PRO A 14 46.65 -17.32 38.90
CA PRO A 14 46.02 -18.33 38.06
C PRO A 14 44.88 -17.77 37.22
N THR A 15 44.86 -18.15 35.95
CA THR A 15 43.79 -17.87 34.98
C THR A 15 42.47 -18.54 35.42
N PRO A 16 41.33 -17.84 35.41
CA PRO A 16 40.04 -18.44 35.74
C PRO A 16 39.61 -19.45 34.66
N ALA A 17 39.11 -20.60 35.12
CA ALA A 17 38.64 -21.70 34.28
C ALA A 17 37.36 -21.31 33.51
N PRO A 18 37.18 -21.77 32.26
CA PRO A 18 35.99 -21.46 31.47
C PRO A 18 34.74 -22.16 32.03
N GLU A 19 33.66 -21.40 32.16
CA GLU A 19 32.37 -21.90 32.64
C GLU A 19 31.73 -22.93 31.68
N PRO A 20 31.03 -23.95 32.19
CA PRO A 20 30.44 -25.00 31.38
C PRO A 20 29.25 -24.47 30.56
N ARG A 21 29.42 -24.45 29.22
CA ARG A 21 28.36 -24.16 28.25
C ARG A 21 27.21 -25.17 28.36
N ARG A 22 26.06 -24.73 28.85
CA ARG A 22 24.83 -25.54 28.91
C ARG A 22 24.34 -25.87 27.49
N ARG A 23 24.51 -27.14 27.10
CA ARG A 23 23.89 -27.74 25.90
C ARG A 23 22.37 -27.62 25.97
N ARG A 24 21.77 -26.76 25.14
CA ARG A 24 20.33 -26.80 24.85
C ARG A 24 20.02 -28.08 24.07
N ARG A 25 19.31 -29.01 24.72
CA ARG A 25 18.80 -30.24 24.11
C ARG A 25 17.66 -29.87 23.14
N LYS A 26 17.77 -30.29 21.88
CA LYS A 26 16.65 -30.25 20.92
C LYS A 26 15.67 -31.35 21.30
N GLY A 27 14.46 -30.97 21.71
CA GLY A 27 13.34 -31.91 21.88
C GLY A 27 12.59 -32.07 20.55
N PRO A 28 11.99 -33.25 20.28
CA PRO A 28 11.19 -33.46 19.07
C PRO A 28 9.80 -32.84 19.25
N LEU A 29 9.46 -31.86 18.42
CA LEU A 29 8.08 -31.36 18.29
C LEU A 29 7.32 -32.28 17.33
N ILE A 30 6.72 -33.33 17.88
CA ILE A 30 5.65 -34.10 17.25
C ILE A 30 4.38 -33.80 18.04
N GLY A 31 3.34 -33.29 17.36
CA GLY A 31 1.95 -33.40 17.82
C GLY A 31 1.22 -32.07 17.99
N ALA A 32 0.40 -31.70 17.00
CA ALA A 32 -0.99 -31.28 17.15
C ALA A 32 -1.61 -30.83 15.80
N VAL A 33 -1.56 -31.70 14.79
CA VAL A 33 -2.45 -31.60 13.61
C VAL A 33 -3.69 -32.44 13.94
N ALA A 34 -4.63 -31.88 14.72
CA ALA A 34 -5.88 -32.56 15.06
C ALA A 34 -7.04 -31.64 15.49
N GLY A 35 -6.94 -30.31 15.30
CA GLY A 35 -7.96 -29.37 15.78
C GLY A 35 -8.91 -28.82 14.69
N VAL A 36 -8.51 -28.81 13.43
CA VAL A 36 -9.21 -28.03 12.38
C VAL A 36 -10.31 -28.84 11.65
N VAL A 37 -10.30 -30.17 11.74
CA VAL A 37 -11.29 -31.01 11.03
C VAL A 37 -12.66 -31.03 11.73
N VAL A 38 -12.73 -30.77 13.05
CA VAL A 38 -14.00 -30.82 13.79
C VAL A 38 -14.86 -29.56 13.56
N VAL A 39 -14.26 -28.39 13.30
CA VAL A 39 -15.02 -27.15 13.06
C VAL A 39 -15.63 -27.12 11.65
N ALA A 40 -14.96 -27.72 10.66
CA ALA A 40 -15.49 -27.82 9.29
C ALA A 40 -16.69 -28.78 9.18
N ALA A 41 -16.77 -29.82 10.01
CA ALA A 41 -17.90 -30.75 10.00
C ALA A 41 -19.20 -30.14 10.59
N LEU A 42 -19.09 -29.16 11.50
CA LEU A 42 -20.26 -28.52 12.11
C LEU A 42 -20.89 -27.42 11.24
N ALA A 43 -20.14 -26.81 10.32
CA ALA A 43 -20.68 -25.79 9.41
C ALA A 43 -21.55 -26.39 8.29
N VAL A 44 -21.25 -27.61 7.84
CA VAL A 44 -22.03 -28.29 6.78
C VAL A 44 -23.36 -28.85 7.30
N ALA A 45 -23.45 -29.16 8.60
CA ALA A 45 -24.68 -29.64 9.22
C ALA A 45 -25.74 -28.54 9.47
N GLY A 46 -25.34 -27.26 9.52
CA GLY A 46 -26.26 -26.15 9.81
C GLY A 46 -27.11 -25.69 8.62
N VAL A 47 -26.64 -25.89 7.38
CA VAL A 47 -27.32 -25.38 6.18
C VAL A 47 -28.42 -26.32 5.68
N GLN A 48 -28.43 -27.60 6.08
CA GLN A 48 -29.49 -28.55 5.70
C GLN A 48 -30.71 -28.55 6.63
N LEU A 49 -30.76 -27.71 7.67
CA LEU A 49 -31.86 -27.71 8.65
C LEU A 49 -32.77 -26.47 8.60
N LEU A 50 -32.52 -25.53 7.68
CA LEU A 50 -33.30 -24.28 7.56
C LEU A 50 -33.93 -24.05 6.18
N GLY A 51 -33.97 -25.06 5.31
CA GLY A 51 -34.54 -24.96 3.97
C GLY A 51 -35.70 -25.91 3.77
N ASP A 52 -36.83 -25.68 4.44
CA ASP A 52 -38.12 -26.28 4.04
C ASP A 52 -39.31 -25.47 4.59
N LYS A 53 -39.91 -24.68 3.71
CA LYS A 53 -41.32 -24.28 3.74
C LYS A 53 -41.70 -23.59 2.43
N GLU A 54 -42.12 -24.40 1.47
CA GLU A 54 -43.07 -24.01 0.42
C GLU A 54 -44.52 -24.34 0.88
N ASP A 55 -45.47 -23.80 0.11
CA ASP A 55 -46.93 -24.03 0.11
C ASP A 55 -47.75 -23.26 1.19
N ASP A 56 -48.90 -22.64 0.89
CA ASP A 56 -49.74 -22.62 -0.30
C ASP A 56 -50.87 -21.56 -0.11
N GLY A 57 -51.51 -21.16 -1.21
CA GLY A 57 -52.98 -20.93 -1.16
C GLY A 57 -53.54 -19.50 -1.07
N LYS A 58 -53.77 -18.92 -2.26
CA LYS A 58 -55.05 -18.38 -2.80
C LYS A 58 -56.01 -17.57 -1.89
N ASN A 59 -56.40 -16.39 -2.40
CA ASN A 59 -57.76 -15.93 -2.77
C ASN A 59 -57.82 -14.39 -2.65
N ALA A 60 -58.59 -13.60 -3.38
CA ALA A 60 -59.31 -13.63 -4.66
C ALA A 60 -60.09 -12.30 -4.71
N ALA A 61 -60.56 -11.93 -5.91
CA ALA A 61 -61.61 -10.94 -6.24
C ALA A 61 -61.23 -9.44 -6.21
N ALA A 62 -61.15 -8.74 -7.35
CA ALA A 62 -62.20 -8.32 -8.33
C ALA A 62 -62.44 -6.80 -8.12
N GLY A 63 -62.19 -5.85 -9.03
CA GLY A 63 -62.52 -5.64 -10.45
C GLY A 63 -62.97 -4.14 -10.57
N PRO A 64 -63.52 -3.63 -11.68
CA PRO A 64 -62.93 -3.43 -13.01
C PRO A 64 -63.10 -1.99 -13.60
N VAL A 65 -62.48 -1.74 -14.78
CA VAL A 65 -62.75 -0.75 -15.88
C VAL A 65 -62.90 0.77 -15.62
N SER A 66 -62.21 1.62 -16.41
CA SER A 66 -62.79 2.25 -17.63
C SER A 66 -62.00 3.49 -18.17
N THR A 67 -61.64 3.41 -19.46
CA THR A 67 -61.61 4.44 -20.54
C THR A 67 -60.80 5.74 -20.47
N SER A 68 -59.91 5.90 -21.47
CA SER A 68 -59.33 7.14 -22.01
C SER A 68 -60.36 8.06 -22.71
N PRO A 69 -59.97 9.30 -23.06
CA PRO A 69 -59.82 9.58 -24.50
C PRO A 69 -58.55 10.34 -24.90
N VAL A 70 -58.26 10.20 -26.19
CA VAL A 70 -57.22 10.79 -27.04
C VAL A 70 -57.50 12.27 -27.31
N ALA A 71 -56.45 13.09 -27.42
CA ALA A 71 -56.47 14.31 -28.23
C ALA A 71 -55.22 14.37 -29.12
N THR A 72 -55.49 14.33 -30.41
CA THR A 72 -54.58 14.45 -31.56
C THR A 72 -54.39 15.92 -31.92
N THR A 73 -53.14 16.32 -32.20
CA THR A 73 -52.88 17.38 -33.19
C THR A 73 -51.52 17.11 -33.86
N GLU A 74 -51.57 16.96 -35.18
CA GLU A 74 -50.47 16.73 -36.12
C GLU A 74 -50.12 18.06 -36.87
N PRO A 75 -49.10 18.09 -37.77
CA PRO A 75 -48.10 19.17 -37.90
C PRO A 75 -48.33 20.15 -39.07
N THR A 76 -47.51 21.21 -39.17
CA THR A 76 -47.27 21.98 -40.42
C THR A 76 -45.91 22.74 -40.36
N PRO A 77 -45.18 22.92 -41.49
CA PRO A 77 -43.72 23.18 -41.54
C PRO A 77 -43.28 24.60 -42.01
N ASP A 78 -41.99 24.93 -41.76
CA ASP A 78 -40.97 25.80 -42.46
C ASP A 78 -41.36 27.19 -43.08
N PRO A 79 -40.43 28.10 -43.47
CA PRO A 79 -38.95 28.18 -43.30
C PRO A 79 -38.41 29.58 -42.87
N ALA A 80 -37.07 29.67 -42.77
CA ALA A 80 -36.18 30.82 -43.10
C ALA A 80 -35.23 31.31 -41.99
N THR A 81 -33.97 30.92 -42.15
CA THR A 81 -32.75 31.74 -42.13
C THR A 81 -32.94 33.24 -41.87
N GLU A 82 -32.26 33.78 -40.84
CA GLU A 82 -31.31 34.90 -40.96
C GLU A 82 -30.30 34.86 -39.79
N SER A 83 -29.03 35.07 -40.13
CA SER A 83 -27.90 35.28 -39.23
C SER A 83 -27.88 36.74 -38.76
N PRO A 84 -27.40 37.02 -37.54
CA PRO A 84 -26.20 37.83 -37.50
C PRO A 84 -25.15 37.33 -36.50
N SER A 85 -23.92 37.37 -37.00
CA SER A 85 -22.64 37.43 -36.27
C SER A 85 -22.63 38.58 -35.27
N GLU A 86 -22.37 38.30 -33.99
CA GLU A 86 -21.52 39.12 -33.12
C GLU A 86 -20.82 38.22 -32.08
N GLU A 87 -19.48 38.27 -32.08
CA GLU A 87 -18.60 37.65 -31.10
C GLU A 87 -18.67 38.39 -29.75
N PRO A 88 -18.73 37.68 -28.61
CA PRO A 88 -18.17 38.20 -27.38
C PRO A 88 -16.80 37.58 -27.14
N THR A 89 -15.81 38.47 -27.20
CA THR A 89 -14.44 38.35 -26.71
C THR A 89 -14.32 37.44 -25.49
N SER A 90 -13.55 36.38 -25.66
CA SER A 90 -13.09 35.48 -24.61
C SER A 90 -12.03 36.20 -23.77
N GLU A 91 -12.39 36.67 -22.57
CA GLU A 91 -11.41 36.88 -21.51
C GLU A 91 -11.21 35.53 -20.81
N ALA A 92 -10.17 34.81 -21.25
CA ALA A 92 -9.68 33.63 -20.56
C ALA A 92 -9.08 34.05 -19.20
N PRO A 93 -9.43 33.39 -18.08
CA PRO A 93 -8.60 33.43 -16.90
C PRO A 93 -7.26 32.76 -17.24
N THR A 94 -6.16 33.51 -17.16
CA THR A 94 -4.81 32.95 -17.10
C THR A 94 -4.68 32.19 -15.77
N GLU A 95 -5.22 30.97 -15.71
CA GLU A 95 -4.71 29.98 -14.78
C GLU A 95 -3.37 29.51 -15.32
N GLU A 96 -2.32 29.92 -14.63
CA GLU A 96 -0.95 29.45 -14.78
C GLU A 96 -0.94 27.93 -14.64
N SER A 97 -1.10 27.23 -15.77
CA SER A 97 -0.80 25.82 -15.89
C SER A 97 0.69 25.64 -15.58
N ALA A 98 1.00 25.30 -14.33
CA ALA A 98 2.24 24.64 -14.03
C ALA A 98 2.32 23.40 -14.95
N PRO A 99 3.44 23.18 -15.66
CA PRO A 99 3.56 22.01 -16.52
C PRO A 99 3.36 20.74 -15.67
N PRO A 100 2.82 19.65 -16.26
CA PRO A 100 2.87 18.35 -15.58
C PRO A 100 4.33 18.10 -15.22
N SER A 101 4.61 17.88 -13.94
CA SER A 101 5.94 17.51 -13.48
C SER A 101 6.37 16.30 -14.29
N GLU A 102 7.31 16.51 -15.21
CA GLU A 102 7.94 15.41 -15.94
C GLU A 102 8.41 14.41 -14.88
N SER A 103 8.01 13.14 -15.00
CA SER A 103 8.55 12.06 -14.18
C SER A 103 10.06 12.07 -14.39
N ALA A 104 10.79 12.68 -13.46
CA ALA A 104 12.23 12.63 -13.47
C ALA A 104 12.62 11.16 -13.37
N SER A 105 13.42 10.70 -14.32
CA SER A 105 13.94 9.35 -14.29
C SER A 105 14.73 9.16 -12.99
N PRO A 106 14.65 7.97 -12.36
CA PRO A 106 15.41 7.71 -11.15
C PRO A 106 16.91 7.91 -11.41
N THR A 107 17.65 8.38 -10.40
CA THR A 107 19.11 8.44 -10.46
C THR A 107 19.69 7.05 -10.71
N ASP A 108 20.85 6.94 -11.36
CA ASP A 108 21.47 5.63 -11.64
C ASP A 108 22.22 5.01 -10.43
N ASP A 109 22.54 5.80 -9.41
CA ASP A 109 23.39 5.38 -8.28
C ASP A 109 22.60 5.23 -6.97
N PRO A 110 22.43 4.02 -6.42
CA PRO A 110 21.76 3.81 -5.15
C PRO A 110 22.51 4.47 -3.99
N GLY A 111 21.79 5.28 -3.22
CA GLY A 111 22.36 6.00 -2.07
C GLY A 111 22.99 7.36 -2.41
N SER A 112 23.02 7.74 -3.69
CA SER A 112 23.25 9.14 -4.05
C SER A 112 22.10 10.01 -3.55
N VAL A 113 22.42 10.94 -2.64
CA VAL A 113 21.43 11.84 -2.03
C VAL A 113 21.51 13.22 -2.69
N PRO A 114 20.39 13.76 -3.22
CA PRO A 114 20.37 15.12 -3.73
C PRO A 114 20.64 16.13 -2.60
N ASP A 115 21.38 17.20 -2.89
CA ASP A 115 21.60 18.28 -1.93
C ASP A 115 20.41 19.24 -1.86
N LEU A 116 19.25 18.68 -1.48
CA LEU A 116 17.99 19.38 -1.33
C LEU A 116 17.38 19.03 0.03
N PRO A 117 16.63 19.95 0.67
CA PRO A 117 15.96 19.67 1.95
C PRO A 117 14.83 18.65 1.81
N VAL A 118 14.31 18.47 0.60
CA VAL A 118 13.23 17.55 0.25
C VAL A 118 13.61 16.80 -1.03
N ALA A 119 13.37 15.50 -1.07
CA ALA A 119 13.52 14.68 -2.28
C ALA A 119 12.28 13.80 -2.50
N ASP A 120 11.92 13.59 -3.76
CA ASP A 120 10.89 12.64 -4.14
C ASP A 120 11.53 11.25 -4.33
N LEU A 121 11.05 10.27 -3.58
CA LEU A 121 11.57 8.90 -3.59
C LEU A 121 11.44 8.24 -4.98
N THR A 122 10.46 8.65 -5.80
CA THR A 122 10.29 8.14 -7.17
C THR A 122 11.44 8.51 -8.10
N THR A 123 12.23 9.52 -7.73
CA THR A 123 13.38 10.03 -8.50
C THR A 123 14.72 9.48 -8.01
N LEU A 124 14.72 8.66 -6.95
CA LEU A 124 15.94 8.05 -6.42
C LEU A 124 16.13 6.63 -6.96
N ALA A 125 17.39 6.20 -7.08
CA ALA A 125 17.70 4.81 -7.37
C ALA A 125 17.32 3.91 -6.20
N SER A 126 16.61 2.82 -6.49
CA SER A 126 16.45 1.72 -5.56
C SER A 126 17.73 0.88 -5.47
N VAL A 127 17.88 0.16 -4.36
CA VAL A 127 19.04 -0.71 -4.09
C VAL A 127 19.09 -1.90 -5.05
N SER A 128 17.91 -2.37 -5.45
CA SER A 128 17.70 -3.44 -6.40
C SER A 128 16.51 -3.06 -7.28
N ASP A 129 16.36 -3.75 -8.40
CA ASP A 129 15.16 -3.59 -9.24
C ASP A 129 13.89 -3.74 -8.37
N PRO A 130 12.92 -2.82 -8.50
CA PRO A 130 11.67 -2.93 -7.78
C PRO A 130 10.92 -4.21 -8.19
N ASP A 131 10.47 -4.97 -7.21
CA ASP A 131 9.67 -6.19 -7.41
C ASP A 131 8.19 -5.78 -7.44
N ASP A 132 7.55 -5.89 -8.61
CA ASP A 132 6.15 -5.55 -8.86
C ASP A 132 5.70 -4.14 -8.40
N PHE A 133 6.66 -3.24 -8.21
CA PHE A 133 6.42 -1.80 -8.09
C PHE A 133 6.72 -1.11 -9.43
N THR A 134 5.84 -0.20 -9.81
CA THR A 134 6.08 0.71 -10.93
C THR A 134 6.01 2.16 -10.43
N VAL A 135 6.91 3.01 -10.92
CA VAL A 135 6.85 4.45 -10.71
C VAL A 135 5.94 5.08 -11.76
N GLY A 136 5.01 5.93 -11.35
CA GLY A 136 4.15 6.66 -12.28
C GLY A 136 3.13 7.55 -11.61
N ALA A 137 2.12 7.97 -12.38
CA ALA A 137 0.98 8.70 -11.86
C ALA A 137 -0.12 7.73 -11.38
N ALA A 138 -0.81 8.10 -10.30
CA ALA A 138 -1.89 7.31 -9.74
C ALA A 138 -3.01 8.22 -9.22
N LYS A 139 -4.22 7.67 -9.09
CA LYS A 139 -5.37 8.42 -8.59
C LYS A 139 -5.95 7.74 -7.37
N ILE A 140 -6.03 8.47 -6.25
CA ILE A 140 -6.57 7.96 -4.99
C ILE A 140 -7.69 8.87 -4.53
N ASN A 141 -8.89 8.32 -4.37
CA ASN A 141 -10.08 9.06 -3.94
C ASN A 141 -10.28 10.33 -4.77
N THR A 142 -10.33 10.17 -6.10
CA THR A 142 -10.47 11.23 -7.12
C THR A 142 -9.32 12.22 -7.25
N LYS A 143 -8.32 12.16 -6.36
CA LYS A 143 -7.16 13.05 -6.40
C LYS A 143 -6.03 12.41 -7.21
N GLU A 144 -5.58 13.11 -8.24
CA GLU A 144 -4.43 12.71 -9.04
C GLU A 144 -3.10 13.05 -8.35
N TYR A 145 -2.15 12.13 -8.43
CA TYR A 145 -0.79 12.28 -7.96
C TYR A 145 0.15 11.98 -9.12
N GLY A 146 1.00 12.95 -9.49
CA GLY A 146 1.94 12.80 -10.62
C GLY A 146 3.14 11.90 -10.31
N ALA A 147 3.44 11.69 -9.03
CA ALA A 147 4.52 10.83 -8.56
C ALA A 147 3.99 9.86 -7.49
N ALA A 148 4.04 8.58 -7.82
CA ALA A 148 3.60 7.49 -6.95
C ALA A 148 4.40 6.20 -7.23
N LEU A 149 4.51 5.39 -6.19
CA LEU A 149 4.89 3.98 -6.29
C LEU A 149 3.61 3.14 -6.31
N ILE A 150 3.40 2.44 -7.41
CA ILE A 150 2.20 1.63 -7.69
C ILE A 150 2.60 0.18 -7.53
N GLY A 151 2.11 -0.49 -6.49
CA GLY A 151 2.47 -1.87 -6.16
C GLY A 151 1.32 -2.84 -6.42
N ASP A 152 1.61 -3.94 -7.08
CA ASP A 152 0.66 -5.03 -7.30
C ASP A 152 0.28 -5.70 -5.96
N CYS A 153 -1.02 -5.86 -5.71
CA CYS A 153 -1.51 -6.50 -4.48
C CYS A 153 -1.69 -8.02 -4.59
N TYR A 154 -1.77 -8.56 -5.81
CA TYR A 154 -1.97 -9.97 -6.08
C TYR A 154 -0.66 -10.76 -5.91
N SER A 155 0.42 -10.33 -6.55
CA SER A 155 1.77 -10.88 -6.35
C SER A 155 2.47 -10.29 -5.13
N GLY A 156 2.02 -9.11 -4.68
CA GLY A 156 2.72 -8.30 -3.68
C GLY A 156 3.87 -7.53 -4.33
N ALA A 157 4.26 -6.41 -3.73
CA ALA A 157 5.31 -5.55 -4.27
C ALA A 157 6.34 -5.22 -3.20
N TYR A 158 7.60 -5.03 -3.62
CA TYR A 158 8.72 -4.73 -2.72
C TYR A 158 9.76 -3.82 -3.37
N VAL A 159 10.20 -2.78 -2.65
CA VAL A 159 11.33 -1.93 -3.07
C VAL A 159 12.11 -1.46 -1.84
N GLU A 160 13.44 -1.34 -2.00
CA GLU A 160 14.34 -0.84 -0.98
C GLU A 160 15.14 0.36 -1.51
N TYR A 161 15.32 1.38 -0.66
CA TYR A 161 16.13 2.56 -0.96
C TYR A 161 17.25 2.71 0.08
N ASP A 162 18.41 3.17 -0.38
CA ASP A 162 19.49 3.61 0.51
C ASP A 162 19.29 5.09 0.85
N LEU A 163 19.04 5.35 2.14
CA LEU A 163 18.79 6.67 2.67
C LEU A 163 20.07 7.42 3.05
N ASN A 164 21.22 6.73 3.05
CA ASN A 164 22.52 7.25 3.48
C ASN A 164 22.51 7.94 4.86
N ARG A 165 21.51 7.65 5.72
CA ARG A 165 21.29 8.28 7.03
C ARG A 165 21.07 9.81 6.99
N GLU A 166 20.73 10.37 5.83
CA GLU A 166 20.61 11.82 5.65
C GLU A 166 19.22 12.37 5.97
N TRP A 167 18.21 11.51 6.03
CA TRP A 167 16.81 11.89 6.11
C TRP A 167 16.25 11.72 7.53
N LYS A 168 15.29 12.58 7.88
CA LYS A 168 14.60 12.58 9.17
C LYS A 168 13.16 12.11 9.07
N ASN A 169 12.45 12.50 8.02
CA ASN A 169 11.05 12.15 7.83
C ASN A 169 10.79 11.58 6.45
N PHE A 170 9.85 10.63 6.39
CA PHE A 170 9.26 10.12 5.17
C PHE A 170 7.76 10.40 5.18
N GLU A 171 7.31 11.23 4.26
CA GLU A 171 5.90 11.61 4.09
C GLU A 171 5.31 10.95 2.85
N PHE A 172 4.08 10.46 2.96
CA PHE A 172 3.38 9.86 1.84
C PHE A 172 1.87 9.82 2.09
N THR A 173 1.12 9.57 1.02
CA THR A 173 -0.29 9.16 1.09
C THR A 173 -0.42 7.75 0.54
N ALA A 174 -0.91 6.82 1.36
CA ALA A 174 -1.21 5.45 0.93
C ALA A 174 -2.71 5.26 0.65
N GLY A 175 -3.04 4.45 -0.35
CA GLY A 175 -4.41 4.16 -0.74
C GLY A 175 -4.51 3.07 -1.80
N ILE A 176 -5.72 2.86 -2.31
CA ILE A 176 -5.97 2.03 -3.48
C ILE A 176 -6.16 2.94 -4.68
N ASP A 177 -5.56 2.57 -5.82
CA ASP A 177 -5.80 3.31 -7.07
C ASP A 177 -7.28 3.18 -7.48
N ASP A 178 -7.91 4.30 -7.85
CA ASP A 178 -9.33 4.38 -8.22
C ASP A 178 -9.71 3.45 -9.39
N GLY A 179 -8.74 3.08 -10.25
CA GLY A 179 -8.93 2.14 -11.35
C GLY A 179 -8.81 0.67 -10.97
N SER A 180 -8.51 0.35 -9.71
CA SER A 180 -8.33 -1.03 -9.24
C SER A 180 -9.65 -1.76 -9.02
N LYS A 181 -9.63 -3.09 -9.14
CA LYS A 181 -10.78 -3.96 -8.84
C LYS A 181 -10.86 -4.40 -7.37
N ILE A 182 -9.86 -4.04 -6.58
CA ILE A 182 -9.75 -4.39 -5.16
C ILE A 182 -10.27 -3.23 -4.31
N GLU A 183 -10.77 -3.54 -3.12
CA GLU A 183 -11.26 -2.53 -2.18
C GLU A 183 -10.27 -2.27 -1.03
N SER A 184 -9.30 -3.15 -0.81
CA SER A 184 -8.30 -2.99 0.23
C SER A 184 -7.00 -3.72 -0.09
N ALA A 185 -5.91 -3.27 0.54
CA ALA A 185 -4.59 -3.87 0.46
C ALA A 185 -3.79 -3.52 1.71
N ARG A 186 -2.78 -4.32 2.05
CA ARG A 186 -1.89 -4.03 3.18
C ARG A 186 -0.60 -3.39 2.70
N VAL A 187 -0.30 -2.19 3.23
CA VAL A 187 0.92 -1.44 2.92
C VAL A 187 1.81 -1.42 4.15
N VAL A 188 3.10 -1.71 3.96
CA VAL A 188 4.08 -1.81 5.03
C VAL A 188 5.29 -0.93 4.72
N VAL A 189 5.67 -0.10 5.69
CA VAL A 189 6.89 0.73 5.64
C VAL A 189 7.77 0.37 6.83
N SER A 190 9.04 0.07 6.58
CA SER A 190 10.01 -0.28 7.63
C SER A 190 11.39 0.28 7.32
N VAL A 191 12.23 0.39 8.36
CA VAL A 191 13.63 0.81 8.22
C VAL A 191 14.57 -0.19 8.90
N ASP A 192 15.78 -0.37 8.37
CA ASP A 192 16.89 -1.08 9.02
C ASP A 192 16.56 -2.46 9.67
N ASN A 193 15.63 -3.21 9.07
CA ASN A 193 15.12 -4.51 9.55
C ASN A 193 14.43 -4.44 10.93
N GLN A 194 13.99 -3.26 11.34
CA GLN A 194 13.18 -3.05 12.53
C GLN A 194 11.71 -3.41 12.27
N PRO A 195 10.89 -3.53 13.33
CA PRO A 195 9.44 -3.60 13.17
C PRO A 195 8.93 -2.47 12.27
N ALA A 196 7.86 -2.76 11.54
CA ALA A 196 7.27 -1.79 10.63
C ALA A 196 6.86 -0.51 11.37
N LEU A 197 7.24 0.63 10.80
CA LEU A 197 6.84 1.96 11.26
C LEU A 197 5.40 2.27 10.83
N PHE A 198 4.96 1.65 9.73
CA PHE A 198 3.61 1.69 9.22
C PHE A 198 3.24 0.30 8.71
N ASN A 199 2.08 -0.22 9.11
CA ASN A 199 1.57 -1.53 8.68
C ASN A 199 0.04 -1.50 8.74
N GLU A 200 -0.56 -0.81 7.78
CA GLU A 200 -2.00 -0.58 7.75
C GLU A 200 -2.65 -1.25 6.54
N THR A 201 -3.92 -1.62 6.73
CA THR A 201 -4.81 -1.93 5.61
C THR A 201 -5.37 -0.62 5.08
N VAL A 202 -5.04 -0.27 3.85
CA VAL A 202 -5.64 0.86 3.14
C VAL A 202 -6.89 0.42 2.41
N GLU A 203 -7.85 1.33 2.27
CA GLU A 203 -9.15 1.06 1.63
C GLU A 203 -9.41 2.03 0.47
N LEU A 204 -10.17 1.56 -0.53
CA LEU A 204 -10.59 2.37 -1.66
C LEU A 204 -11.43 3.57 -1.19
N GLY A 205 -11.08 4.76 -1.71
CA GLY A 205 -11.73 6.02 -1.32
C GLY A 205 -11.34 6.55 0.07
N LYS A 206 -10.47 5.86 0.82
CA LYS A 206 -10.05 6.26 2.18
C LYS A 206 -8.53 6.33 2.30
N PRO A 207 -7.89 7.33 1.67
CA PRO A 207 -6.44 7.49 1.74
C PRO A 207 -5.98 7.75 3.17
N ILE A 208 -4.80 7.24 3.51
CA ILE A 208 -4.10 7.50 4.77
C ILE A 208 -2.85 8.32 4.45
N THR A 209 -2.72 9.51 5.02
CA THR A 209 -1.53 10.36 4.87
C THR A 209 -0.73 10.32 6.16
N GLU A 210 0.57 10.03 6.06
CA GLU A 210 1.45 9.85 7.20
C GLU A 210 2.79 10.58 7.04
N SER A 211 3.42 10.86 8.17
CA SER A 211 4.80 11.36 8.27
C SER A 211 5.56 10.52 9.28
N LEU A 212 6.43 9.64 8.79
CA LEU A 212 7.18 8.68 9.60
C LEU A 212 8.57 9.23 9.93
N LYS A 213 8.97 9.11 11.20
CA LYS A 213 10.34 9.43 11.62
C LYS A 213 11.30 8.32 11.22
N ILE A 214 12.32 8.67 10.45
CA ILE A 214 13.34 7.78 9.89
C ILE A 214 14.77 8.28 10.19
N ASP A 215 14.92 9.12 11.23
CA ASP A 215 16.21 9.72 11.61
C ASP A 215 17.34 8.70 11.67
N GLY A 216 18.37 8.93 10.85
CA GLY A 216 19.58 8.11 10.83
C GLY A 216 19.39 6.71 10.26
N ALA A 217 18.24 6.39 9.65
CA ALA A 217 18.02 5.11 8.98
C ALA A 217 18.93 4.94 7.76
N LEU A 218 19.46 3.74 7.55
CA LEU A 218 20.25 3.43 6.35
C LEU A 218 19.37 2.94 5.20
N ARG A 219 18.40 2.05 5.47
CA ARG A 219 17.55 1.45 4.45
C ARG A 219 16.08 1.70 4.74
N LEU A 220 15.36 2.24 3.75
CA LEU A 220 13.90 2.31 3.72
C LEU A 220 13.37 1.16 2.88
N ARG A 221 12.37 0.44 3.40
CA ARG A 221 11.66 -0.62 2.68
C ARG A 221 10.19 -0.31 2.59
N LEU A 222 9.67 -0.42 1.38
CA LEU A 222 8.25 -0.29 1.08
C LEU A 222 7.76 -1.63 0.55
N LYS A 223 6.58 -2.05 1.02
CA LYS A 223 5.98 -3.33 0.64
C LYS A 223 4.47 -3.20 0.51
N VAL A 224 3.92 -3.83 -0.52
CA VAL A 224 2.50 -4.21 -0.61
C VAL A 224 2.42 -5.71 -0.37
N GLU A 225 1.61 -6.15 0.59
CA GLU A 225 1.50 -7.59 0.84
C GLU A 225 0.59 -8.28 -0.18
N ALA A 226 1.02 -9.46 -0.64
CA ALA A 226 0.26 -10.38 -1.50
C ALA A 226 -0.97 -10.93 -0.76
N THR A 227 -1.98 -10.09 -0.61
CA THR A 227 -3.20 -10.36 0.18
C THR A 227 -4.47 -10.30 -0.66
N CYS A 228 -4.37 -9.81 -1.89
CA CYS A 228 -5.51 -9.68 -2.79
C CYS A 228 -5.80 -10.95 -3.58
N THR A 229 -7.08 -11.19 -3.84
CA THR A 229 -7.57 -12.33 -4.64
C THR A 229 -7.81 -11.96 -6.11
N ASP A 230 -7.76 -10.68 -6.46
CA ASP A 230 -7.94 -10.15 -7.82
C ASP A 230 -6.85 -9.09 -8.09
N THR A 231 -6.68 -8.73 -9.37
CA THR A 231 -5.72 -7.72 -9.82
C THR A 231 -6.11 -6.33 -9.32
N GLY A 232 -5.16 -5.62 -8.73
CA GLY A 232 -5.36 -4.26 -8.26
C GLY A 232 -4.12 -3.71 -7.60
N ASN A 233 -4.06 -2.38 -7.49
CA ASN A 233 -2.87 -1.66 -7.08
C ASN A 233 -3.08 -0.95 -5.76
N ALA A 234 -2.18 -1.20 -4.82
CA ALA A 234 -1.97 -0.30 -3.71
C ALA A 234 -0.97 0.78 -4.14
N VAL A 235 -1.19 2.00 -3.69
CA VAL A 235 -0.42 3.17 -4.11
C VAL A 235 0.21 3.82 -2.90
N ILE A 236 1.48 4.17 -3.01
CA ILE A 236 2.19 5.07 -2.11
C ILE A 236 2.49 6.35 -2.92
N ALA A 237 1.62 7.35 -2.78
CA ALA A 237 1.64 8.58 -3.55
C ALA A 237 2.38 9.71 -2.82
N ALA A 238 2.97 10.62 -3.61
CA ALA A 238 3.81 11.72 -3.13
C ALA A 238 4.83 11.28 -2.06
N PRO A 239 5.68 10.26 -2.34
CA PRO A 239 6.62 9.72 -1.35
C PRO A 239 7.81 10.67 -1.17
N LEU A 240 7.73 11.59 -0.22
CA LEU A 240 8.72 12.64 0.01
C LEU A 240 9.63 12.32 1.21
N LEU A 241 10.93 12.46 1.01
CA LEU A 241 11.94 12.44 2.07
C LEU A 241 12.28 13.87 2.50
N LYS A 242 12.47 14.10 3.81
CA LYS A 242 12.79 15.42 4.39
C LYS A 242 13.93 15.36 5.41
N ARG A 243 14.83 16.35 5.36
CA ARG A 243 15.96 16.53 6.30
C ARG A 243 15.56 17.22 7.61
#